data_AF-A0ABC9YST4-F1
#
_entry.id   AF-A0ABC9YST4-F1
#
_cell.length_a   1.000
_cell.length_b   1.000
_cell.length_c   1.000
_cell.angle_alpha   90.00
_cell.angle_beta   90.00
_cell.angle_gamma   90.00
#
_symmetry.space_group_name_H-M   'P 1'
#
loop_
_entity.id
_entity.type
_entity.pdbx_description
1 polymer ?
#
loop_
_entity_poly.entity_id
_entity_poly.type
_entity_poly.pdbx_seq_one_letter_code
_entity_poly.pdbx_strand_id
1 'polypeptide(L)'
;MIRIIPENGDESVGARAELERELGGPLAALELLTEAETADLLGIFRQAQRTENAAMVEAVDKTVGALPWPLRTAAKKIMFGNKLG
;
A
#
# COMPACT_ATOMS: atom_id res chain seq x y z
N MET A 1 33.20 -14.67 -31.03
CA MET A 1 31.88 -14.00 -30.96
C MET A 1 31.66 -13.67 -29.49
N ILE A 2 31.90 -12.42 -29.10
CA ILE A 2 31.89 -11.99 -27.69
C ILE A 2 30.43 -11.91 -27.26
N ARG A 3 30.05 -12.76 -26.30
CA ARG A 3 28.74 -12.72 -25.65
C ARG A 3 28.83 -11.64 -24.57
N ILE A 4 28.19 -10.50 -24.80
CA ILE A 4 28.03 -9.48 -23.77
C ILE A 4 27.21 -10.12 -22.66
N ILE A 5 27.85 -10.39 -21.52
CA ILE A 5 27.15 -10.74 -20.28
C ILE A 5 26.63 -9.42 -19.72
N PRO A 6 25.32 -9.27 -19.45
CA PRO A 6 24.84 -8.10 -18.73
C PRO A 6 25.47 -8.10 -17.32
N GLU A 7 26.30 -7.09 -17.05
CA GLU A 7 26.83 -6.81 -15.72
C GLU A 7 25.72 -6.23 -14.83
N ASN A 8 25.43 -6.93 -13.73
CA ASN A 8 24.65 -6.49 -12.57
C ASN A 8 23.14 -6.26 -12.86
N GLY A 9 22.19 -7.10 -12.43
CA GLY A 9 22.13 -7.81 -11.16
C GLY A 9 21.34 -7.01 -10.13
N ASP A 10 20.08 -6.70 -10.40
CA ASP A 10 19.04 -6.54 -9.37
C ASP A 10 17.65 -6.80 -9.98
N GLU A 11 17.10 -8.00 -9.76
CA GLU A 11 15.68 -8.31 -10.01
C GLU A 11 14.82 -8.06 -8.75
N SER A 12 15.24 -7.14 -7.88
CA SER A 12 14.34 -6.40 -7.00
C SER A 12 13.53 -5.43 -7.86
N VAL A 13 12.21 -5.47 -7.79
CA VAL A 13 11.38 -4.41 -8.36
C VAL A 13 11.81 -3.10 -7.68
N GLY A 14 12.53 -2.22 -8.40
CA GLY A 14 13.15 -1.02 -7.82
C GLY A 14 12.15 -0.18 -7.01
N ALA A 15 12.61 0.45 -5.94
CA ALA A 15 11.77 1.18 -4.99
C ALA A 15 10.91 2.23 -5.70
N ARG A 16 11.43 2.79 -6.80
CA ARG A 16 10.73 3.67 -7.71
C ARG A 16 9.50 3.03 -8.35
N ALA A 17 9.65 1.86 -8.95
CA ALA A 17 8.55 1.16 -9.61
C ALA A 17 7.47 0.74 -8.60
N GLU A 18 7.88 0.40 -7.37
CA GLU A 18 6.94 0.14 -6.28
C GLU A 18 6.19 1.40 -5.85
N LEU A 19 6.87 2.52 -5.72
CA LEU A 19 6.26 3.78 -5.33
C LEU A 19 5.31 4.31 -6.41
N GLU A 20 5.67 4.21 -7.69
CA GLU A 20 4.78 4.57 -8.82
C GLU A 20 3.51 3.71 -8.82
N ARG A 21 3.62 2.41 -8.56
CA ARG A 21 2.46 1.53 -8.41
C ARG A 21 1.55 1.97 -7.27
N GLU A 22 2.13 2.34 -6.13
CA GLU A 22 1.39 2.78 -4.95
C GLU A 22 0.74 4.16 -5.13
N LEU A 23 1.33 5.03 -5.97
CA LEU A 23 0.81 6.37 -6.31
C LEU A 23 -0.15 6.38 -7.50
N GLY A 24 -0.38 5.24 -8.16
CA GLY A 24 -1.33 5.11 -9.27
C GLY A 24 -0.74 5.43 -10.66
N GLY A 25 0.58 5.44 -10.79
CA GLY A 25 1.26 5.57 -12.08
C GLY A 25 2.61 6.30 -12.00
N PRO A 26 3.27 6.48 -13.16
CA PRO A 26 4.55 7.17 -13.25
C PRO A 26 4.45 8.63 -12.80
N LEU A 27 5.46 9.09 -12.05
CA LEU A 27 5.54 10.45 -11.54
C LEU A 27 6.92 11.03 -11.80
N ALA A 28 6.97 12.05 -12.66
CA ALA A 28 8.22 12.72 -13.05
C ALA A 28 8.99 13.31 -11.85
N ALA A 29 8.28 13.70 -10.78
CA ALA A 29 8.91 14.19 -9.55
C ALA A 29 9.84 13.16 -8.89
N LEU A 30 9.58 11.86 -9.09
CA LEU A 30 10.45 10.81 -8.58
C LEU A 30 11.78 10.75 -9.34
N GLU A 31 11.91 11.33 -10.54
CA GLU A 31 13.18 11.34 -11.32
C GLU A 31 14.24 12.20 -10.67
N LEU A 32 13.82 13.09 -9.78
CA LEU A 32 14.69 13.96 -9.01
C LEU A 32 15.21 13.30 -7.73
N LEU A 33 14.70 12.12 -7.37
CA LEU A 33 15.07 11.39 -6.17
C LEU A 33 16.08 10.30 -6.50
N THR A 34 17.04 10.13 -5.61
CA THR A 34 17.89 8.94 -5.59
C THR A 34 17.08 7.70 -5.19
N GLU A 35 17.63 6.51 -5.44
CA GLU A 35 16.98 5.24 -5.06
C GLU A 35 16.78 5.15 -3.53
N ALA A 36 17.72 5.66 -2.75
CA ALA A 36 17.62 5.70 -1.29
C ALA A 36 16.48 6.61 -0.82
N GLU A 37 16.38 7.83 -1.36
CA GLU A 37 15.29 8.76 -1.04
C GLU A 37 13.93 8.20 -1.47
N THR A 38 13.90 7.48 -2.59
CA THR A 38 12.70 6.81 -3.09
C THR A 38 12.25 5.66 -2.17
N ALA A 39 13.21 4.87 -1.67
CA ALA A 39 12.95 3.81 -0.69
C ALA A 39 12.43 4.39 0.64
N ASP A 40 12.99 5.49 1.11
CA ASP A 40 12.53 6.18 2.32
C ASP A 40 11.10 6.72 2.13
N LEU A 41 10.83 7.37 0.99
CA LEU A 41 9.49 7.88 0.66
C LEU A 41 8.46 6.76 0.55
N LEU A 42 8.83 5.63 -0.04
CA LEU A 42 8.01 4.42 -0.09
C LEU A 42 7.71 3.88 1.31
N GLY A 43 8.71 3.88 2.21
CA GLY A 43 8.53 3.50 3.61
C GLY A 43 7.49 4.38 4.32
N ILE A 44 7.59 5.70 4.15
CA ILE A 44 6.65 6.67 4.72
C ILE A 44 5.24 6.46 4.15
N PHE A 45 5.12 6.30 2.83
CA PHE A 45 3.84 6.12 2.16
C PHE A 45 3.11 4.85 2.63
N ARG A 46 3.84 3.73 2.73
CA ARG A 46 3.31 2.46 3.27
C ARG A 46 2.87 2.59 4.72
N GLN A 47 3.61 3.32 5.54
CA GLN A 47 3.24 3.56 6.93
C GLN A 47 1.97 4.41 7.04
N ALA A 48 1.82 5.43 6.18
CA ALA A 48 0.61 6.24 6.11
C ALA A 48 -0.61 5.39 5.74
N GLN A 49 -0.52 4.57 4.68
CA GLN A 49 -1.59 3.66 4.27
C GLN A 49 -2.00 2.68 5.39
N ARG A 50 -1.03 2.10 6.11
CA ARG A 50 -1.33 1.21 7.25
C ARG A 50 -2.09 1.95 8.35
N THR A 51 -1.68 3.18 8.64
CA THR A 51 -2.30 4.02 9.67
C THR A 51 -3.73 4.41 9.29
N GLU A 52 -3.95 4.79 8.02
CA GLU A 52 -5.27 5.12 7.48
C GLU A 52 -6.21 3.91 7.52
N ASN A 53 -5.74 2.74 7.08
CA ASN A 53 -6.52 1.51 7.15
C ASN A 53 -6.89 1.14 8.60
N ALA A 54 -5.95 1.28 9.55
CA ALA A 54 -6.23 1.02 10.95
C ALA A 54 -7.29 1.98 11.51
N ALA A 55 -7.19 3.27 11.21
CA ALA A 55 -8.17 4.27 11.63
C ALA A 55 -9.55 4.00 11.00
N MET A 56 -9.59 3.59 9.72
CA MET A 56 -10.82 3.18 9.05
C MET A 56 -11.45 1.97 9.74
N VAL A 57 -10.68 0.91 10.01
CA VAL A 57 -11.15 -0.29 10.72
C VAL A 57 -11.72 0.07 12.09
N GLU A 58 -11.05 0.93 12.84
CA GLU A 58 -11.51 1.37 14.17
C GLU A 58 -12.84 2.15 14.08
N ALA A 59 -12.98 3.04 13.09
CA ALA A 59 -14.22 3.77 12.86
C ALA A 59 -15.38 2.83 12.49
N VAL A 60 -15.11 1.80 11.69
CA VAL A 60 -16.07 0.72 11.38
C VAL A 60 -16.46 -0.05 12.63
N ASP A 61 -15.49 -0.45 13.45
CA ASP A 61 -15.73 -1.19 14.68
C ASP A 61 -16.55 -0.41 15.70
N LYS A 62 -16.33 0.90 15.81
CA LYS A 62 -17.18 1.79 16.63
C LYS A 62 -18.61 1.85 16.11
N THR A 63 -18.78 2.00 14.79
CA THR A 63 -20.11 2.12 14.16
C THR A 63 -20.91 0.83 14.24
N VAL A 64 -20.28 -0.30 13.89
CA VAL A 64 -20.88 -1.64 14.05
C VAL A 64 -21.03 -1.97 15.52
N GLY A 65 -20.18 -1.40 16.38
CA GLY A 65 -20.23 -1.58 17.81
C GLY A 65 -21.52 -1.12 18.47
N ALA A 66 -22.18 -0.14 17.86
CA ALA A 66 -23.49 0.37 18.28
C ALA A 66 -24.67 -0.56 17.89
N LEU A 67 -24.45 -1.58 17.05
CA LEU A 67 -25.49 -2.51 16.64
C LEU A 67 -25.68 -3.65 17.65
N PRO A 68 -26.92 -4.17 17.81
CA PRO A 68 -27.18 -5.38 18.58
C PRO A 68 -26.35 -6.56 18.05
N TRP A 69 -25.83 -7.38 18.97
CA TRP A 69 -24.93 -8.50 18.70
C TRP A 69 -25.25 -9.37 17.47
N PRO A 70 -26.51 -9.78 17.20
CA PRO A 70 -26.80 -10.65 16.05
C PRO A 70 -26.65 -9.96 14.68
N LEU A 71 -26.68 -8.62 14.61
CA LEU A 71 -26.64 -7.87 13.34
C LEU A 71 -25.22 -7.42 12.94
N ARG A 72 -24.26 -7.46 13.87
CA ARG A 72 -22.91 -6.90 13.68
C ARG A 72 -22.17 -7.54 12.51
N THR A 73 -22.24 -8.86 12.37
CA THR A 73 -21.57 -9.61 11.30
C THR A 73 -22.21 -9.36 9.93
N ALA A 74 -23.54 -9.27 9.86
CA ALA A 74 -24.25 -9.00 8.61
C ALA A 74 -23.99 -7.56 8.13
N ALA A 75 -24.02 -6.58 9.04
CA ALA A 75 -23.74 -5.18 8.72
C ALA A 75 -22.30 -4.99 8.20
N LYS A 76 -21.30 -5.60 8.85
CA LYS A 76 -19.90 -5.59 8.35
C LYS A 76 -19.79 -6.14 6.94
N LYS A 77 -20.44 -7.28 6.67
CA LYS A 77 -20.38 -7.96 5.36
C LYS A 77 -21.05 -7.14 4.26
N ILE A 78 -22.17 -6.47 4.55
CA ILE A 78 -22.89 -5.63 3.58
C ILE A 78 -22.14 -4.33 3.29
N MET A 79 -21.60 -3.66 4.33
CA MET A 79 -20.98 -2.34 4.17
C MET A 79 -19.53 -2.41 3.64
N PHE A 80 -18.79 -3.49 3.94
CA PHE A 80 -17.34 -3.55 3.70
C PHE A 80 -16.86 -4.79 2.92
N GLY A 81 -17.75 -5.76 2.63
CA GLY A 81 -17.39 -6.96 1.87
C GLY A 81 -16.24 -7.76 2.51
N ASN A 82 -15.31 -8.28 1.69
CA ASN A 82 -14.12 -9.02 2.13
C ASN A 82 -12.90 -8.12 2.42
N LYS A 83 -13.04 -6.79 2.44
CA LYS A 83 -11.91 -5.85 2.60
C LYS A 83 -11.39 -5.72 4.04
N LEU A 84 -12.10 -6.32 5.01
CA LEU A 84 -11.75 -6.31 6.44
C LEU A 84 -11.39 -7.71 6.96
N GLY A 85 -11.04 -8.64 6.06
CA GLY A 85 -10.63 -10.01 6.38
C GLY A 85 -9.15 -10.11 6.75
#